data_AF-A0A382RDI0-F1
#
_entry.id   AF-A0A382RDI0-F1
#
_cell.length_a   1.000
_cell.length_b   1.000
_cell.length_c   1.000
_cell.angle_alpha   90.00
_cell.angle_beta   90.00
_cell.angle_gamma   90.00
#
_symmetry.space_group_name_H-M   'P 1'
#
loop_
_entity.id
_entity.type
_entity.pdbx_description
1 polymer ?
#
loop_
_entity_poly.entity_id
_entity_poly.type
_entity_poly.pdbx_seq_one_letter_code
_entity_poly.pdbx_strand_id
1 'polypeptide(L)'
;MQLSDNELNKSIYENKSSVNTLSYISPETFIEVLRGKNSLGSLLDSLGYKSVPSANDPSTNGMFYFSGGYNTYVHGSVNSGSPISSIQLELPKPGIRENSTQWKNFGESLAIALEKYFKVHYNIDL
;
A
#
# COMPACT_ATOMS: atom_id res chain seq x y z
N MET A 1 -7.13 6.70 -7.67
CA MET A 1 -6.71 7.51 -6.51
C MET A 1 -6.58 8.98 -6.90
N GLN A 2 -7.69 9.69 -7.03
CA GLN A 2 -7.70 11.16 -7.27
C GLN A 2 -8.78 11.86 -6.44
N LEU A 3 -9.61 11.08 -5.72
CA LEU A 3 -10.65 11.60 -4.86
C LEU A 3 -10.05 12.02 -3.51
N SER A 4 -10.76 12.92 -2.81
CA SER A 4 -10.36 13.38 -1.47
C SER A 4 -10.42 12.25 -0.44
N ASP A 5 -9.80 12.45 0.73
CA ASP A 5 -9.80 11.45 1.81
C ASP A 5 -11.22 11.07 2.20
N ASN A 6 -12.06 12.09 2.39
CA ASN A 6 -13.45 11.94 2.78
C ASN A 6 -14.28 11.17 1.74
N GLU A 7 -13.99 11.35 0.45
CA GLU A 7 -14.66 10.59 -0.60
C GLU A 7 -14.18 9.13 -0.62
N LEU A 8 -12.87 8.88 -0.55
CA LEU A 8 -12.31 7.52 -0.57
C LEU A 8 -12.67 6.70 0.66
N ASN A 9 -12.86 7.33 1.82
CA ASN A 9 -13.30 6.67 3.05
C ASN A 9 -14.75 6.17 3.02
N LYS A 10 -15.51 6.42 1.95
CA LYS A 10 -16.86 5.86 1.82
C LYS A 10 -16.78 4.37 1.53
N SER A 11 -17.67 3.60 2.14
CA SER A 11 -17.77 2.14 2.01
C SER A 11 -17.84 1.66 0.55
N ILE A 12 -18.40 2.45 -0.36
CA ILE A 12 -18.49 2.12 -1.79
C ILE A 12 -17.11 1.96 -2.47
N TYR A 13 -16.06 2.62 -1.95
CA TYR A 13 -14.69 2.52 -2.45
C TYR A 13 -13.88 1.51 -1.65
N GLU A 14 -14.03 1.53 -0.32
CA GLU A 14 -13.42 0.55 0.58
C GLU A 14 -13.81 -0.88 0.19
N ASN A 15 -15.09 -1.14 -0.11
CA ASN A 15 -15.61 -2.44 -0.55
C ASN A 15 -15.16 -2.88 -1.94
N LYS A 16 -14.43 -2.01 -2.66
CA LYS A 16 -13.81 -2.34 -3.95
C LYS A 16 -12.28 -2.45 -3.85
N SER A 17 -11.72 -2.31 -2.65
CA SER A 17 -10.29 -2.31 -2.42
C SER A 17 -9.75 -3.71 -2.18
N SER A 18 -8.54 -3.98 -2.68
CA SER A 18 -7.84 -5.24 -2.40
C SER A 18 -7.28 -5.34 -0.98
N VAL A 19 -7.33 -4.22 -0.25
CA VAL A 19 -7.03 -4.13 1.19
C VAL A 19 -8.29 -3.89 2.04
N ASN A 20 -9.47 -4.21 1.51
CA ASN A 20 -10.74 -4.07 2.22
C ASN A 20 -10.71 -4.76 3.60
N THR A 21 -10.28 -6.02 3.66
CA THR A 21 -10.23 -6.73 4.95
C THR A 21 -9.27 -6.03 5.92
N LEU A 22 -8.14 -5.51 5.43
CA LEU A 22 -7.16 -4.83 6.25
C LEU A 22 -7.74 -3.59 6.94
N SER A 23 -8.59 -2.81 6.28
CA SER A 23 -9.20 -1.62 6.91
C SER A 23 -10.19 -1.95 8.02
N TYR A 24 -10.74 -3.18 8.04
CA TYR A 24 -11.58 -3.64 9.15
C TYR A 24 -10.79 -4.15 10.36
N ILE A 25 -9.60 -4.71 10.17
CA ILE A 25 -8.77 -5.26 11.26
C ILE A 25 -7.75 -4.25 11.80
N SER A 26 -7.37 -3.29 10.97
CA SER A 26 -6.45 -2.21 11.33
C SER A 26 -7.10 -1.29 12.37
N PRO A 27 -6.33 -0.78 13.35
CA PRO A 27 -6.81 0.29 14.23
C PRO A 27 -6.98 1.63 13.49
N GLU A 28 -6.43 1.75 12.28
CA GLU A 28 -6.51 2.94 11.43
C GLU A 28 -7.60 2.83 10.35
N THR A 29 -8.21 3.96 9.98
CA THR A 29 -9.23 4.04 8.93
C THR A 29 -8.71 3.60 7.55
N PHE A 30 -9.62 3.27 6.64
CA PHE A 30 -9.29 2.87 5.27
C PHE A 30 -8.30 3.82 4.58
N ILE A 31 -8.52 5.14 4.68
CA ILE A 31 -7.62 6.10 4.03
C ILE A 31 -6.25 6.17 4.68
N GLU A 32 -6.16 5.96 6.00
CA GLU A 32 -4.88 5.91 6.71
C GLU A 32 -4.07 4.67 6.30
N VAL A 33 -4.73 3.53 6.12
CA VAL A 33 -4.10 2.31 5.55
C VAL A 33 -3.56 2.56 4.14
N LEU A 34 -4.27 3.34 3.31
CA LEU A 34 -3.86 3.64 1.94
C LEU A 34 -2.76 4.71 1.85
N ARG A 35 -2.91 5.84 2.54
CA ARG A 35 -2.02 7.01 2.39
C ARG A 35 -1.73 7.78 3.67
N GLY A 36 -2.13 7.24 4.82
CA GLY A 36 -1.77 7.77 6.12
C GLY A 36 -0.28 7.66 6.43
N LYS A 37 0.11 8.13 7.61
CA LYS A 37 1.52 8.13 8.02
C LYS A 37 2.13 6.72 8.12
N ASN A 38 1.30 5.73 8.48
CA ASN A 38 1.72 4.33 8.58
C ASN A 38 1.38 3.50 7.33
N SER A 39 0.87 4.12 6.25
CA SER A 39 0.65 3.39 5.00
C SER A 39 1.96 2.85 4.45
N LEU A 40 1.89 1.74 3.72
CA LEU A 40 3.09 1.10 3.15
C LEU A 40 3.93 2.07 2.30
N GLY A 41 3.27 2.92 1.51
CA GLY A 41 3.96 3.92 0.70
C GLY A 41 4.62 5.02 1.54
N SER A 42 3.98 5.47 2.63
CA SER A 42 4.59 6.45 3.55
C SER A 42 5.81 5.86 4.27
N LEU A 43 5.74 4.59 4.67
CA LEU A 43 6.85 3.88 5.29
C LEU A 43 8.03 3.74 4.32
N LEU A 44 7.78 3.35 3.06
CA LEU A 44 8.82 3.28 2.03
C LEU A 44 9.40 4.66 1.68
N ASP A 45 8.56 5.69 1.59
CA ASP A 45 9.02 7.07 1.34
C ASP A 45 9.94 7.58 2.46
N SER A 46 9.62 7.24 3.72
CA SER A 46 10.48 7.55 4.87
C SER A 46 11.86 6.88 4.83
N LEU A 47 12.00 5.79 4.07
CA LEU A 47 13.25 5.07 3.83
C LEU A 47 13.95 5.51 2.54
N GLY A 48 13.46 6.58 1.89
CA GLY A 48 14.04 7.16 0.68
C GLY A 48 13.46 6.63 -0.63
N TYR A 49 12.39 5.83 -0.59
CA TYR A 49 11.73 5.28 -1.78
C TYR A 49 10.37 5.95 -2.01
N LYS A 50 10.39 7.06 -2.78
CA LYS A 50 9.18 7.79 -3.19
C LYS A 50 8.10 6.83 -3.69
N SER A 51 6.92 6.92 -3.08
CA SER A 51 5.83 5.97 -3.28
C SER A 51 4.48 6.68 -3.40
N VAL A 52 3.63 6.16 -4.28
CA VAL A 52 2.25 6.62 -4.49
C VAL A 52 1.32 5.41 -4.36
N PRO A 53 0.36 5.39 -3.43
CA PRO A 53 0.01 6.46 -2.49
C PRO A 53 0.98 6.56 -1.30
N SER A 54 1.17 7.77 -0.80
CA SER A 54 1.75 8.05 0.52
C SER A 54 1.19 9.36 1.09
N ALA A 55 1.52 9.69 2.33
CA ALA A 55 1.13 10.95 2.96
C ALA A 55 1.74 12.17 2.24
N ASN A 56 2.95 12.00 1.69
CA ASN A 56 3.65 13.05 0.95
C ASN A 56 3.29 13.08 -0.54
N ASP A 57 2.80 11.96 -1.09
CA ASP A 57 2.36 11.84 -2.48
C ASP A 57 1.04 11.03 -2.57
N PRO A 58 -0.11 11.66 -2.27
CA PRO A 58 -1.38 10.95 -2.04
C PRO A 58 -2.09 10.51 -3.32
N SER A 59 -1.62 10.94 -4.50
CA SER A 59 -2.30 10.70 -5.76
C SER A 59 -1.34 10.80 -6.95
N THR A 60 -1.68 10.13 -8.05
CA THR A 60 -0.89 10.23 -9.29
C THR A 60 -1.08 11.56 -10.04
N ASN A 61 -1.81 12.54 -9.48
CA ASN A 61 -2.04 13.86 -10.07
C ASN A 61 -2.50 13.81 -11.54
N GLY A 62 -3.43 12.91 -11.87
CA GLY A 62 -3.92 12.76 -13.25
C GLY A 62 -3.23 11.66 -14.06
N MET A 63 -2.06 11.20 -13.63
CA MET A 63 -1.30 10.14 -14.31
C MET A 63 -1.92 8.77 -14.07
N PHE A 64 -1.59 7.81 -14.94
CA PHE A 64 -2.03 6.42 -14.79
C PHE A 64 -1.65 5.86 -13.42
N TYR A 65 -2.64 5.28 -12.76
CA TYR A 65 -2.48 4.53 -11.52
C TYR A 65 -2.80 3.06 -11.79
N PHE A 66 -1.85 2.18 -11.52
CA PHE A 66 -2.08 0.74 -11.61
C PHE A 66 -2.78 0.29 -10.32
N SER A 67 -4.08 -0.02 -10.39
CA SER A 67 -4.89 -0.43 -9.24
C SER A 67 -4.67 -1.89 -8.81
N GLY A 68 -3.55 -2.49 -9.19
CA GLY A 68 -3.31 -3.93 -9.10
C GLY A 68 -3.86 -4.71 -10.30
N GLY A 69 -3.17 -5.80 -10.63
CA GLY A 69 -3.54 -6.71 -11.71
C GLY A 69 -4.49 -7.82 -11.27
N TYR A 70 -4.69 -8.80 -12.16
CA TYR A 70 -5.59 -9.94 -11.94
C TYR A 70 -5.31 -10.68 -10.62
N ASN A 71 -4.04 -10.94 -10.29
CA ASN A 71 -3.68 -11.66 -9.06
C ASN A 71 -4.10 -10.89 -7.81
N THR A 72 -3.84 -9.58 -7.76
CA THR A 72 -4.25 -8.70 -6.65
C THR A 72 -5.77 -8.70 -6.52
N TYR A 73 -6.49 -8.59 -7.64
CA TYR A 73 -7.96 -8.55 -7.64
C TYR A 73 -8.62 -9.88 -7.24
N VAL A 74 -8.14 -11.01 -7.75
CA VAL A 74 -8.76 -12.33 -7.54
C VAL A 74 -8.39 -12.93 -6.19
N HIS A 75 -7.15 -12.75 -5.74
CA HIS A 75 -6.67 -13.35 -4.49
C HIS A 75 -6.69 -12.39 -3.30
N GLY A 76 -6.99 -11.10 -3.53
CA GLY A 76 -7.24 -10.13 -2.48
C GLY A 76 -8.66 -10.17 -1.94
N SER A 77 -8.98 -9.18 -1.11
CA SER A 77 -10.27 -9.09 -0.41
C SER A 77 -11.40 -8.50 -1.25
N VAL A 78 -11.13 -8.02 -2.47
CA VAL A 78 -12.09 -7.28 -3.32
C VAL A 78 -13.42 -8.01 -3.54
N ASN A 79 -13.39 -9.30 -3.90
CA ASN A 79 -14.57 -10.01 -4.44
C ASN A 79 -15.09 -11.13 -3.54
N SER A 80 -14.31 -11.55 -2.55
CA SER A 80 -14.56 -12.79 -1.82
C SER A 80 -14.84 -12.58 -0.35
N GLY A 81 -14.65 -11.35 0.18
CA GLY A 81 -14.57 -11.14 1.63
C GLY A 81 -13.45 -11.96 2.27
N SER A 82 -12.45 -12.37 1.46
CA SER A 82 -11.32 -13.19 1.90
C SER A 82 -10.57 -12.48 3.03
N PRO A 83 -10.06 -13.23 4.02
CA PRO A 83 -9.21 -12.65 5.07
C PRO A 83 -7.90 -12.06 4.50
N ILE A 84 -7.58 -12.32 3.24
CA ILE A 84 -6.32 -11.92 2.60
C ILE A 84 -6.47 -10.55 1.97
N SER A 85 -5.63 -9.61 2.40
CA SER A 85 -5.41 -8.34 1.71
C SER A 85 -4.21 -8.46 0.77
N SER A 86 -4.29 -7.78 -0.38
CA SER A 86 -3.24 -7.85 -1.41
C SER A 86 -2.86 -6.45 -1.90
N ILE A 87 -1.56 -6.25 -2.10
CA ILE A 87 -0.97 -5.01 -2.62
C ILE A 87 0.00 -5.40 -3.74
N GLN A 88 -0.06 -4.67 -4.86
CA GLN A 88 0.92 -4.77 -5.94
C GLN A 88 1.94 -3.63 -5.81
N LEU A 89 3.23 -3.96 -5.92
CA LEU A 89 4.32 -2.98 -5.90
C LEU A 89 4.93 -2.86 -7.30
N GLU A 90 4.86 -1.65 -7.87
CA GLU A 90 5.53 -1.31 -9.12
C GLU A 90 6.89 -0.66 -8.82
N LEU A 91 7.98 -1.35 -9.18
CA LEU A 91 9.33 -0.90 -8.86
C LEU A 91 9.98 -0.31 -10.12
N PRO A 92 10.31 0.99 -10.19
CA PRO A 92 10.90 1.58 -11.39
C PRO A 92 12.39 1.24 -11.61
N LYS A 93 12.84 1.52 -12.84
CA LYS A 93 14.24 1.81 -13.16
C LYS A 93 14.32 3.27 -13.65
N PRO A 94 15.39 4.02 -13.34
CA PRO A 94 16.53 3.64 -12.50
C PRO A 94 16.19 3.61 -11.00
N GLY A 95 17.13 3.17 -10.15
CA GLY A 95 17.08 3.39 -8.70
C GLY A 95 16.66 2.22 -7.82
N ILE A 96 15.80 1.30 -8.29
CA ILE A 96 15.38 0.12 -7.48
C ILE A 96 15.85 -1.19 -8.11
N ARG A 97 15.70 -1.35 -9.42
CA ARG A 97 15.87 -2.65 -10.09
C ARG A 97 17.10 -2.80 -10.99
N GLU A 98 18.08 -1.91 -10.94
CA GLU A 98 19.16 -1.91 -11.94
C GLU A 98 20.26 -2.95 -11.67
N ASN A 99 20.62 -3.17 -10.41
CA ASN A 99 21.71 -4.07 -10.03
C ASN A 99 21.47 -4.70 -8.66
N SER A 100 22.30 -5.70 -8.33
CA SER A 100 22.20 -6.48 -7.09
C SER A 100 22.31 -5.62 -5.82
N THR A 101 23.09 -4.55 -5.83
CA THR A 101 23.19 -3.62 -4.70
C THR A 101 21.86 -2.91 -4.47
N GLN A 102 21.22 -2.39 -5.52
CA GLN A 102 19.91 -1.76 -5.40
C GLN A 102 18.82 -2.75 -4.96
N TRP A 103 18.85 -3.98 -5.50
CA TRP A 103 17.91 -5.04 -5.09
C TRP A 103 18.03 -5.35 -3.60
N LYS A 104 19.27 -5.48 -3.11
CA LYS A 104 19.55 -5.72 -1.70
C LYS A 104 19.06 -4.57 -0.83
N ASN A 105 19.45 -3.34 -1.15
CA ASN A 105 19.09 -2.16 -0.35
C ASN A 105 17.57 -1.94 -0.29
N PHE A 106 16.87 -2.14 -1.42
CA PHE A 106 15.42 -2.06 -1.45
C PHE A 106 14.78 -3.22 -0.68
N GLY A 107 15.30 -4.44 -0.79
CA GLY A 107 14.81 -5.58 -0.03
C GLY A 107 14.92 -5.38 1.49
N GLU A 108 16.04 -4.85 1.97
CA GLU A 108 16.24 -4.50 3.39
C GLU A 108 15.25 -3.42 3.84
N SER A 109 15.05 -2.39 3.01
CA SER A 109 14.11 -1.29 3.32
C SER A 109 12.66 -1.76 3.28
N LEU A 110 12.30 -2.64 2.34
CA LEU A 110 10.97 -3.23 2.26
C LEU A 110 10.68 -4.12 3.48
N ALA A 111 11.66 -4.89 3.96
CA ALA A 111 11.51 -5.67 5.18
C ALA A 111 11.21 -4.77 6.39
N ILE A 112 12.00 -3.71 6.59
CA ILE A 112 11.78 -2.72 7.67
C ILE A 112 10.39 -2.07 7.56
N ALA A 113 9.96 -1.70 6.35
CA ALA A 113 8.64 -1.12 6.14
C ALA A 113 7.52 -2.13 6.46
N LEU A 114 7.67 -3.39 6.03
CA LEU A 114 6.69 -4.43 6.31
C LEU A 114 6.61 -4.76 7.80
N GLU A 115 7.71 -4.92 8.51
CA GLU A 115 7.71 -5.13 9.98
C GLU A 115 6.86 -4.08 10.70
N LYS A 116 7.06 -2.79 10.37
CA LYS A 116 6.24 -1.70 10.92
C LYS A 116 4.77 -1.79 10.48
N TYR A 117 4.53 -2.06 9.21
CA TYR A 117 3.18 -2.17 8.64
C TYR A 117 2.37 -3.30 9.30
N PHE A 118 2.99 -4.47 9.49
CA PHE A 118 2.39 -5.61 10.19
C PHE A 118 2.13 -5.29 11.66
N LYS A 119 3.07 -4.62 12.34
CA LYS A 119 2.88 -4.20 13.72
C LYS A 119 1.71 -3.25 13.89
N VAL A 120 1.59 -2.24 13.02
CA VAL A 120 0.52 -1.23 13.11
C VAL A 120 -0.84 -1.80 12.72
N HIS A 121 -0.94 -2.47 11.56
CA HIS A 121 -2.25 -2.81 10.98
C HIS A 121 -2.73 -4.22 11.30
N TYR A 122 -1.83 -5.13 11.67
CA TYR A 122 -2.19 -6.50 12.05
C TYR A 122 -1.92 -6.79 13.52
N ASN A 123 -1.27 -5.89 14.26
CA ASN A 123 -0.80 -6.12 15.63
C ASN A 123 0.09 -7.38 15.74
N ILE A 124 0.95 -7.58 14.72
CA ILE A 124 1.93 -8.68 14.66
C ILE A 124 3.33 -8.08 14.79
N ASP A 125 4.08 -8.49 15.82
CA ASP A 125 5.49 -8.16 15.99
C ASP A 125 6.32 -9.30 15.38
N LEU A 126 7.03 -9.01 14.29
CA LEU A 126 7.81 -9.98 13.49
C LEU A 126 9.25 -10.11 13.98
#